data_AF-J9FDW8-F1
#
_entry.id   AF-J9FDW8-F1
#
_cell.length_a   1.000
_cell.length_b   1.000
_cell.length_c   1.000
_cell.angle_alpha   90.00
_cell.angle_beta   90.00
_cell.angle_gamma   90.00
#
_symmetry.space_group_name_H-M   'P 1'
#
loop_
_entity.id
_entity.type
_entity.pdbx_description
1 polymer ?
#
loop_
_entity_poly.entity_id
_entity_poly.type
_entity_poly.pdbx_seq_one_letter_code
_entity_poly.pdbx_strand_id
1 'polypeptide(L)' 'MNPSKKTIAIVATGGTIAGSGRIGESAQYQAGTLSVVSILETIPQINELANL' A
#
# COMPACT_ATOMS: atom_id res chain seq x y z
N MET A 1 -3.90 -17.40 -22.15
CA MET A 1 -3.96 -15.93 -22.20
C MET A 1 -4.55 -15.47 -20.89
N ASN A 2 -3.82 -14.69 -20.07
CA ASN A 2 -4.46 -14.08 -18.90
C ASN A 2 -5.55 -13.13 -19.40
N PRO A 3 -6.78 -13.17 -18.87
CA PRO A 3 -7.79 -12.16 -19.19
C PRO A 3 -7.21 -10.77 -18.94
N SER A 4 -7.54 -9.81 -19.82
CA SER A 4 -7.03 -8.44 -19.69
C SER A 4 -7.27 -7.92 -18.27
N LYS A 5 -6.18 -7.56 -17.57
CA LYS A 5 -6.25 -6.99 -16.22
C LYS A 5 -7.14 -5.76 -16.22
N LYS A 6 -7.93 -5.57 -15.16
CA LYS A 6 -8.72 -4.34 -14.99
C LYS A 6 -7.84 -3.22 -14.48
N THR A 7 -8.18 -1.99 -14.86
CA THR A 7 -7.57 -0.78 -14.32
C THR A 7 -8.27 -0.38 -13.03
N ILE A 8 -7.51 -0.20 -11.95
CA ILE A 8 -8.01 0.10 -10.61
C ILE A 8 -7.32 1.36 -10.10
N ALA A 9 -8.10 2.40 -9.80
CA ALA A 9 -7.56 3.61 -9.16
C ALA A 9 -7.45 3.41 -7.64
N ILE A 10 -6.32 3.81 -7.06
CA ILE A 10 -6.09 3.80 -5.61
C ILE A 10 -6.05 5.24 -5.11
N VAL A 11 -6.97 5.59 -4.21
CA VAL A 11 -7.01 6.90 -3.54
C VAL A 11 -6.63 6.70 -2.08
N ALA A 12 -5.37 6.98 -1.74
CA ALA A 12 -4.86 6.84 -0.38
C ALA A 12 -5.22 8.05 0.48
N THR A 13 -5.83 7.81 1.64
CA THR A 13 -6.28 8.84 2.59
C THR A 13 -5.49 8.87 3.90
N GLY A 14 -4.47 8.01 4.04
CA GLY A 14 -3.64 7.88 5.24
C GLY A 14 -4.05 6.71 6.14
N GLY A 15 -4.17 6.95 7.45
CA GLY A 15 -4.48 5.93 8.44
C GLY A 15 -3.29 5.05 8.84
N THR A 16 -3.56 4.02 9.67
CA THR A 16 -2.54 3.12 10.23
C THR A 16 -1.80 2.32 9.16
N ILE A 17 -2.47 1.97 8.04
CA ILE A 17 -1.85 1.25 6.92
C ILE A 17 -0.70 2.04 6.27
N ALA A 18 -0.80 3.37 6.30
CA ALA A 18 0.23 4.28 5.85
C ALA A 18 1.07 4.80 7.03
N GLY A 19 1.07 4.12 8.16
CA GLY A 19 1.78 4.57 9.36
C GLY A 19 3.21 4.07 9.45
N SER A 20 4.01 4.75 10.26
CA SER A 20 5.36 4.33 10.63
C SER A 20 5.52 4.34 12.15
N GLY A 21 6.27 3.39 12.68
CA GLY A 21 6.59 3.28 14.10
C GLY A 21 7.96 2.65 14.29
N ARG A 22 8.50 2.72 15.51
CA ARG A 22 9.76 2.04 15.83
C ARG A 22 9.55 0.54 15.90
N ILE A 23 10.52 -0.24 15.41
CA ILE A 23 10.47 -1.70 15.49
C ILE A 23 10.38 -2.10 16.97
N GLY A 24 9.40 -2.95 17.30
CA GLY A 24 9.15 -3.41 18.67
C GLY A 24 8.18 -2.56 19.49
N GLU A 25 7.71 -1.41 18.97
CA GLU A 25 6.78 -0.51 19.67
C GLU A 25 5.46 -0.37 18.88
N SER A 26 4.70 -1.45 18.72
CA SER A 26 3.50 -1.50 17.84
C SER A 26 2.35 -0.55 18.24
N ALA A 27 2.29 -0.15 19.52
CA ALA A 27 1.29 0.81 20.01
C ALA A 27 1.72 2.27 19.77
N GLN A 28 3.01 2.54 19.55
CA GLN A 28 3.54 3.87 19.26
C GLN A 28 3.82 3.98 17.77
N TYR A 29 2.86 4.54 17.03
CA TYR A 29 2.98 4.78 15.60
C TYR A 29 2.39 6.14 15.23
N GLN A 30 2.85 6.70 14.11
CA GLN A 30 2.26 7.86 13.48
C GLN A 30 1.54 7.42 12.20
N ALA A 31 0.25 7.74 12.08
CA ALA A 31 -0.56 7.42 10.90
C ALA A 31 -0.20 8.32 9.69
N GLY A 32 -0.35 7.79 8.47
CA GLY A 32 -0.27 8.58 7.23
C GLY A 32 1.12 9.14 6.88
N THR A 33 2.20 8.53 7.37
CA THR A 33 3.58 8.93 7.08
C THR A 33 4.15 8.29 5.80
N LEU A 34 3.62 7.14 5.38
CA LEU A 34 4.03 6.42 4.18
C LEU A 34 3.21 6.85 2.97
N SER A 35 3.87 7.00 1.81
CA SER A 35 3.20 7.26 0.54
C SER A 35 2.54 6.00 -0.03
N VAL A 36 1.51 6.17 -0.86
CA VAL A 36 0.86 5.05 -1.56
C VAL A 36 1.86 4.28 -2.45
N VAL A 37 2.80 4.99 -3.08
CA VAL A 37 3.83 4.38 -3.93
C VAL A 37 4.72 3.46 -3.10
N SER A 38 5.19 3.93 -1.94
CA SER A 38 6.03 3.14 -1.04
C SER A 38 5.33 1.89 -0.52
N ILE A 39 4.01 1.96 -0.27
CA ILE A 39 3.22 0.80 0.13
C ILE A 39 3.13 -0.22 -1.02
N LEU A 40 2.85 0.24 -2.24
CA LEU A 40 2.74 -0.65 -3.41
C LEU A 40 4.04 -1.38 -3.74
N GLU A 41 5.19 -0.74 -3.54
CA GLU A 41 6.51 -1.36 -3.71
C GLU A 41 6.72 -2.56 -2.77
N THR A 42 6.05 -2.59 -1.61
CA THR A 42 6.13 -3.72 -0.67
C THR A 42 5.23 -4.90 -1.05
N ILE A 43 4.32 -4.73 -2.02
CA ILE A 43 3.33 -5.73 -2.43
C ILE A 43 3.40 -5.96 -3.96
N PRO A 44 4.52 -6.44 -4.50
CA PRO A 44 4.70 -6.58 -5.95
C PRO A 44 3.66 -7.48 -6.62
N GLN A 45 3.06 -8.42 -5.88
CA GLN A 45 2.04 -9.35 -6.36
C GLN A 45 0.77 -8.65 -6.85
N ILE A 46 0.50 -7.40 -6.41
CA ILE A 46 -0.69 -6.66 -6.86
C ILE A 46 -0.67 -6.42 -8.38
N ASN A 47 0.53 -6.34 -8.96
CA ASN A 47 0.73 -6.18 -10.39
C ASN A 47 0.30 -7.43 -11.17
N GLU A 48 0.16 -8.60 -10.55
CA GLU A 48 -0.37 -9.81 -11.20
C GLU A 48 -1.90 -9.76 -11.35
N LEU A 49 -2.57 -8.97 -10.53
CA LEU A 49 -4.02 -8.92 -10.40
C LEU A 49 -4.65 -7.75 -11.18
N ALA A 50 -3.99 -6.58 -11.22
CA ALA A 50 -4.55 -5.36 -11.77
C ALA A 50 -3.50 -4.46 -12.43
N ASN A 51 -3.97 -3.53 -13.27
CA ASN A 51 -3.22 -2.36 -13.68
C ASN A 51 -3.61 -1.23 -12.71
N LEU A 52 -2.63 -0.60 -12.07
CA LEU A 52 -2.84 0.45 -11.07
C LEU A 52 -2.52 1.83 -11.63
#